data_AF-A0A7S2IQG1-F1
#
_entry.id   AF-A0A7S2IQG1-F1
#
_cell.length_a   1.000
_cell.length_b   1.000
_cell.length_c   1.000
_cell.angle_alpha   90.00
_cell.angle_beta   90.00
_cell.angle_gamma   90.00
#
_symmetry.space_group_name_H-M   'P 1'
#
loop_
_entity.id
_entity.type
_entity.pdbx_description
1 polymer ?
#
loop_
_entity_poly.entity_id
_entity_poly.type
_entity_poly.pdbx_seq_one_letter_code
_entity_poly.pdbx_strand_id
1 'polypeptide(L)'
;HACKRLQQDREVVLAAVGRDGSALQFASAGLRADREVVLAAVKQDSTALEFASAGLQADRGVALAALRKCRAGSTLQFVAAELRADRELVLAAVRAGPALDHAAEELK
;
A
#
# COMPACT_ATOMS: atom_id res chain seq x y z
N HIS A 1 -24.38 -9.28 -15.21
CA HIS A 1 -24.12 -9.99 -13.93
C HIS A 1 -22.67 -10.50 -13.73
N ALA A 2 -21.84 -10.64 -14.77
CA ALA A 2 -20.46 -11.15 -14.63
C ALA A 2 -19.52 -10.28 -13.77
N CYS A 3 -19.68 -8.95 -13.75
CA CYS A 3 -18.72 -8.07 -13.09
C CYS A 3 -18.60 -8.29 -11.57
N LYS A 4 -19.69 -8.58 -10.85
CA LYS A 4 -19.62 -8.77 -9.39
C LYS A 4 -18.84 -10.02 -8.99
N ARG A 5 -18.94 -11.09 -9.78
CA ARG A 5 -18.24 -12.35 -9.50
C ARG A 5 -16.73 -12.19 -9.65
N LEU A 6 -16.30 -11.43 -10.66
CA LEU A 6 -14.88 -11.14 -10.91
C LEU A 6 -14.26 -10.24 -9.83
N GLN A 7 -15.04 -9.30 -9.27
CA GLN A 7 -14.59 -8.45 -8.15
C GLN A 7 -14.46 -9.19 -6.82
N GLN A 8 -15.05 -10.38 -6.71
CA GLN A 8 -14.92 -11.27 -5.55
C GLN A 8 -13.91 -12.39 -5.78
N ASP A 9 -13.44 -12.55 -7.01
CA ASP A 9 -12.47 -13.56 -7.38
C ASP A 9 -11.07 -13.07 -7.02
N ARG A 10 -10.49 -13.67 -5.98
CA ARG A 10 -9.18 -13.30 -5.45
C ARG A 10 -8.08 -13.40 -6.50
N GLU A 11 -8.11 -14.40 -7.38
CA GLU A 11 -7.09 -14.58 -8.40
C GLU A 11 -7.18 -13.52 -9.48
N VAL A 12 -8.40 -13.20 -9.93
CA VAL A 12 -8.64 -12.12 -10.90
C VAL A 12 -8.21 -10.78 -10.34
N VAL A 13 -8.57 -10.48 -9.08
CA VAL A 13 -8.16 -9.25 -8.42
C VAL A 13 -6.65 -9.21 -8.21
N LEU A 14 -6.00 -10.30 -7.80
CA LEU A 14 -4.54 -10.38 -7.67
C LEU A 14 -3.83 -10.10 -9.01
N ALA A 15 -4.33 -10.70 -10.10
CA ALA A 15 -3.78 -10.45 -11.42
C ALA A 15 -3.99 -9.00 -11.88
N ALA A 16 -5.14 -8.39 -11.54
CA ALA A 16 -5.42 -6.99 -11.84
C ALA A 16 -4.52 -6.05 -11.05
N VAL A 17 -4.42 -6.22 -9.72
CA VAL A 17 -3.58 -5.38 -8.85
C VAL A 17 -2.09 -5.57 -9.11
N GLY A 18 -1.68 -6.74 -9.59
CA GLY A 18 -0.31 -6.99 -10.03
C GLY A 18 0.07 -6.23 -11.31
N ARG A 19 -0.91 -5.82 -12.12
CA ARG A 19 -0.70 -4.96 -13.30
C ARG A 19 -0.86 -3.49 -12.96
N ASP A 20 -1.89 -3.16 -12.17
CA ASP A 20 -2.23 -1.81 -11.76
C ASP A 20 -2.78 -1.84 -10.32
N GLY A 21 -2.02 -1.32 -9.35
CA GLY A 21 -2.41 -1.34 -7.94
C GLY A 21 -3.73 -0.61 -7.67
N SER A 22 -4.09 0.39 -8.50
CA SER A 22 -5.37 1.11 -8.38
C SER A 22 -6.58 0.24 -8.70
N ALA A 23 -6.39 -0.94 -9.32
CA ALA A 23 -7.46 -1.91 -9.56
C ALA A 23 -8.14 -2.40 -8.28
N LEU A 24 -7.50 -2.21 -7.11
CA LEU A 24 -8.07 -2.53 -5.80
C LEU A 24 -9.41 -1.80 -5.55
N GLN A 25 -9.63 -0.61 -6.14
CA GLN A 25 -10.88 0.13 -6.00
C GLN A 25 -12.11 -0.64 -6.52
N PHE A 26 -11.90 -1.54 -7.49
CA PHE A 26 -12.95 -2.37 -8.06
C PHE A 26 -13.18 -3.66 -7.28
N ALA A 27 -12.26 -4.04 -6.38
CA ALA A 27 -12.38 -5.24 -5.61
C ALA A 27 -13.53 -5.16 -4.59
N SER A 28 -14.12 -6.30 -4.28
CA SER A 28 -15.15 -6.39 -3.25
C SER A 28 -14.61 -5.94 -1.88
N ALA A 29 -15.49 -5.48 -0.99
CA ALA A 29 -15.09 -5.02 0.34
C ALA A 29 -14.30 -6.08 1.14
N GLY A 30 -14.62 -7.37 0.95
CA GLY A 30 -13.87 -8.47 1.56
C GLY A 30 -12.42 -8.54 1.08
N LEU A 31 -12.18 -8.39 -0.23
CA LEU A 31 -10.82 -8.38 -0.79
C LEU A 31 -10.06 -7.09 -0.50
N ARG A 32 -10.77 -5.95 -0.35
CA ARG A 32 -10.18 -4.69 0.15
C ARG A 32 -9.77 -4.77 1.63
N ALA A 33 -10.32 -5.72 2.37
CA ALA A 33 -9.89 -6.06 3.72
C ALA A 33 -8.94 -7.27 3.76
N ASP A 34 -8.61 -7.86 2.61
CA ASP A 34 -7.67 -8.97 2.51
C ASP A 34 -6.24 -8.44 2.46
N ARG A 35 -5.47 -8.76 3.50
CA ARG A 35 -4.11 -8.27 3.66
C ARG A 35 -3.19 -8.63 2.49
N GLU A 36 -3.32 -9.83 1.92
CA GLU A 36 -2.45 -10.25 0.82
C GLU A 36 -2.77 -9.49 -0.47
N VAL A 37 -4.06 -9.31 -0.77
CA VAL A 37 -4.50 -8.55 -1.94
C VAL A 37 -4.08 -7.09 -1.82
N VAL A 38 -4.31 -6.47 -0.66
CA VAL A 38 -3.89 -5.08 -0.41
C VAL A 38 -2.37 -4.95 -0.48
N LEU A 39 -1.60 -5.88 0.11
CA LEU A 39 -0.15 -5.84 0.01
C LEU A 39 0.35 -5.98 -1.43
N ALA A 40 -0.27 -6.84 -2.24
CA ALA A 40 0.07 -6.97 -3.66
C ALA A 40 -0.19 -5.66 -4.40
N ALA A 41 -1.36 -5.05 -4.18
CA ALA A 41 -1.71 -3.76 -4.76
C ALA A 41 -0.74 -2.65 -4.34
N VAL A 42 -0.44 -2.55 -3.04
CA VAL A 42 0.46 -1.56 -2.45
C VAL A 42 1.91 -1.73 -2.93
N LYS A 43 2.37 -2.96 -3.14
CA LYS A 43 3.69 -3.25 -3.72
C LYS A 43 3.79 -2.77 -5.17
N GLN A 44 2.68 -2.81 -5.90
CA GLN A 44 2.59 -2.32 -7.26
C GLN A 44 2.47 -0.79 -7.29
N ASP A 45 1.48 -0.26 -6.59
CA ASP A 45 1.19 1.16 -6.43
C ASP A 45 0.84 1.47 -4.97
N SER A 46 1.68 2.27 -4.31
CA SER A 46 1.50 2.62 -2.91
C SER A 46 0.26 3.51 -2.67
N THR A 47 -0.31 4.13 -3.70
CA THR A 47 -1.58 4.89 -3.60
C THR A 47 -2.78 3.97 -3.44
N ALA A 48 -2.67 2.71 -3.85
CA ALA A 48 -3.74 1.71 -3.71
C ALA A 48 -4.20 1.51 -2.26
N LEU A 49 -3.38 1.87 -1.27
CA LEU A 49 -3.73 1.85 0.14
C LEU A 49 -5.02 2.66 0.43
N GLU A 50 -5.32 3.70 -0.35
CA GLU A 50 -6.54 4.51 -0.18
C GLU A 50 -7.83 3.68 -0.34
N PHE A 51 -7.77 2.61 -1.13
CA PHE A 51 -8.90 1.73 -1.38
C PHE A 51 -8.98 0.56 -0.40
N ALA A 52 -7.95 0.35 0.42
CA ALA A 52 -7.96 -0.68 1.45
C ALA A 52 -9.02 -0.37 2.52
N SER A 53 -9.41 -1.39 3.28
CA SER A 53 -10.26 -1.18 4.44
C SER A 53 -9.57 -0.30 5.49
N ALA A 54 -10.34 0.47 6.26
CA ALA A 54 -9.80 1.31 7.33
C ALA A 54 -8.91 0.53 8.32
N GLY A 55 -9.23 -0.74 8.58
CA GLY A 55 -8.41 -1.61 9.42
C GLY A 55 -7.02 -1.88 8.84
N LEU A 56 -6.90 -2.04 7.51
CA LEU A 56 -5.60 -2.20 6.84
C LEU A 56 -4.88 -0.87 6.61
N GLN A 57 -5.60 0.25 6.46
CA GLN A 57 -4.98 1.58 6.45
C GLN A 57 -4.32 1.93 7.78
N ALA A 58 -4.86 1.39 8.89
CA ALA A 58 -4.28 1.47 10.23
C ALA A 58 -3.34 0.27 10.56
N ASP A 59 -3.09 -0.63 9.61
CA ASP A 59 -2.14 -1.73 9.81
C ASP A 59 -0.71 -1.25 9.55
N ARG A 60 0.11 -1.31 10.60
CA ARG A 60 1.52 -0.90 10.54
C ARG A 60 2.32 -1.67 9.49
N GLY A 61 2.04 -2.95 9.28
CA GLY A 61 2.73 -3.78 8.30
C GLY A 61 2.43 -3.36 6.86
N VAL A 62 1.16 -3.08 6.56
CA VAL A 62 0.74 -2.57 5.25
C VAL A 62 1.26 -1.16 5.01
N ALA A 63 1.13 -0.27 5.99
CA ALA A 63 1.66 1.10 5.89
C ALA A 63 3.17 1.12 5.63
N LEU A 64 3.95 0.31 6.36
CA LEU A 64 5.40 0.17 6.12
C LEU A 64 5.70 -0.36 4.72
N ALA A 65 4.97 -1.36 4.23
CA ALA A 65 5.16 -1.87 2.87
C ALA A 65 4.90 -0.78 1.82
N ALA A 66 3.84 0.02 2.01
CA ALA A 66 3.47 1.13 1.14
C ALA A 66 4.55 2.22 1.13
N LEU A 67 5.05 2.57 2.30
CA LEU A 67 6.09 3.58 2.45
C LEU A 67 7.43 3.14 1.90
N ARG A 68 7.81 1.86 2.03
CA ARG A 68 9.03 1.32 1.40
C ARG A 68 8.97 1.38 -0.12
N LYS A 69 7.78 1.26 -0.71
CA LYS A 69 7.59 1.38 -2.16
C LYS A 69 7.57 2.84 -2.62
N CYS A 70 6.91 3.73 -1.86
CA CYS A 70 6.76 5.13 -2.21
C CYS A 70 8.03 5.94 -1.88
N ARG A 71 8.85 6.26 -2.90
CA ARG A 71 10.00 7.17 -2.74
C ARG A 71 9.62 8.61 -2.38
N ALA A 72 8.37 9.02 -2.61
CA ALA A 72 7.93 10.42 -2.56
C ALA A 72 7.11 10.79 -1.30
N GLY A 73 6.82 9.84 -0.40
CA GLY A 73 6.04 10.12 0.82
C GLY A 73 4.57 10.45 0.59
N SER A 74 4.09 10.48 -0.67
CA SER A 74 2.70 10.78 -1.03
C SER A 74 1.70 9.77 -0.48
N THR A 75 2.11 8.56 -0.15
CA THR A 75 1.23 7.56 0.49
C THR A 75 0.92 7.86 1.97
N LEU A 76 1.70 8.70 2.65
CA LEU A 76 1.42 9.07 4.04
C LEU A 76 0.05 9.74 4.24
N GLN A 77 -0.53 10.32 3.17
CA GLN A 77 -1.84 10.93 3.23
C GLN A 77 -3.00 9.92 3.32
N PHE A 78 -2.75 8.67 2.91
CA PHE A 78 -3.73 7.58 2.88
C PHE A 78 -3.59 6.60 4.06
N VAL A 79 -2.48 6.70 4.79
CA VAL A 79 -2.29 5.97 6.04
C VAL A 79 -3.17 6.62 7.11
N ALA A 80 -3.74 5.80 8.00
CA ALA A 80 -4.58 6.30 9.08
C ALA A 80 -3.83 7.35 9.94
N ALA A 81 -4.57 8.35 10.42
CA ALA A 81 -3.98 9.50 11.10
C ALA A 81 -3.18 9.08 12.35
N GLU A 82 -3.57 7.99 13.02
CA GLU A 82 -2.85 7.47 14.19
C GLU A 82 -1.44 7.00 13.80
N LEU A 83 -1.30 6.27 12.69
CA LEU A 83 0.00 5.80 12.20
C LEU A 83 0.81 6.92 11.54
N ARG A 84 0.15 7.95 10.98
CA ARG A 84 0.84 9.14 10.47
C ARG A 84 1.46 9.97 11.61
N ALA A 85 0.83 9.98 12.78
CA ALA A 85 1.39 10.60 13.99
C ALA A 85 2.52 9.76 14.61
N ASP A 86 2.63 8.47 14.25
CA ASP A 86 3.69 7.58 14.70
C ASP A 86 5.01 7.92 13.99
N ARG A 87 5.78 8.80 14.66
CA ARG A 87 7.07 9.28 14.17
C ARG A 87 8.07 8.14 13.94
N GLU A 88 8.02 7.07 14.74
CA GLU A 88 8.90 5.92 14.57
C GLU A 88 8.60 5.16 13.28
N LEU A 89 7.31 4.99 12.95
CA LEU A 89 6.88 4.36 11.70
C LEU A 89 7.32 5.18 10.49
N VAL A 90 7.13 6.50 10.52
CA VAL A 90 7.57 7.41 9.45
C VAL A 90 9.10 7.41 9.33
N LEU A 91 9.83 7.45 10.44
CA LEU A 91 11.30 7.38 10.43
C LEU A 91 11.81 6.03 9.91
N ALA A 92 11.21 4.92 10.30
CA ALA A 92 11.56 3.59 9.81
C ALA A 92 11.32 3.47 8.30
N ALA A 93 10.22 4.02 7.81
CA ALA A 93 9.91 4.11 6.40
C ALA A 93 10.93 4.94 5.61
N VAL A 94 11.28 6.14 6.11
CA VAL A 94 12.28 7.01 5.48
C VAL A 94 13.66 6.36 5.47
N ARG A 95 14.06 5.72 6.58
CA ARG A 95 15.32 4.98 6.68
C ARG A 95 15.38 3.75 5.78
N ALA A 96 14.26 3.06 5.58
CA ALA A 96 14.18 1.88 4.73
C ALA A 96 13.98 2.24 3.24
N GLY A 97 13.74 3.50 2.92
CA GLY A 97 13.60 3.99 1.56
C GLY A 97 14.96 4.10 0.87
N PRO A 98 15.07 3.71 -0.41
CA PRO A 98 16.31 3.83 -1.19
C PRO A 98 16.74 5.29 -1.46
N ALA A 99 15.97 6.27 -1.00
CA ALA A 99 16.37 7.68 -1.01
C ALA A 99 17.58 7.95 -0.10
N LEU A 100 17.74 7.20 1.00
CA LEU A 100 18.93 7.27 1.84
C LEU A 100 20.13 6.47 1.27
N ASP A 101 19.89 5.44 0.46
CA ASP A 101 20.96 4.71 -0.24
C ASP A 101 21.71 5.64 -1.21
N HIS A 102 21.00 6.55 -1.89
CA HIS A 102 21.62 7.60 -2.69
C HIS A 102 22.17 8.76 -1.86
N ALA A 103 21.49 9.19 -0.79
CA ALA A 103 21.99 10.28 0.05
C ALA A 103 23.24 9.89 0.87
N ALA A 104 23.43 8.61 1.18
CA ALA A 104 24.62 8.11 1.87
C ALA A 104 25.84 7.97 0.94
N GLU A 105 25.63 7.77 -0.37
CA GLU A 105 26.72 7.74 -1.36
C GLU A 105 27.20 9.15 -1.79
N GLU A 106 26.37 10.19 -1.64
CA GLU A 106 26.80 11.59 -1.85
C GLU A 106 27.51 12.23 -0.63
N LEU A 107 27.70 11.49 0.46
CA LEU A 107 28.38 11.94 1.68
C LEU A 107 29.75 11.26 1.93
N LYS A 108 30.33 10.60 0.93
CA LYS A 108 31.73 10.15 0.91
C LYS A 108 32.57 11.05 0.01
#